data_AF-A0A382DYW7-F1
#
_entry.id   AF-A0A382DYW7-F1
#
_cell.length_a   1.000
_cell.length_b   1.000
_cell.length_c   1.000
_cell.angle_alpha   90.00
_cell.angle_beta   90.00
_cell.angle_gamma   90.00
#
_symmetry.space_group_name_H-M   'P 1'
#
loop_
_entity.id
_entity.type
_entity.pdbx_description
1 polymer ?
#
loop_
_entity_poly.entity_id
_entity_poly.type
_entity_poly.pdbx_seq_one_letter_code
_entity_poly.pdbx_strand_id
1 'polypeptide(L)' 'MSRLLDKLDAEKRDWLHRCGHMAVTRGGRAFLVGGSVRDLILGKDQVDLDVVIEGDGMDVAQDLARG' A
#
# COMPACT_ATOMS: atom_id res chain seq x y z
N MET A 1 11.56 17.04 -6.33
CA MET A 1 11.11 15.71 -6.77
C MET A 1 9.91 15.34 -5.91
N SER A 2 8.68 15.29 -6.46
CA SER A 2 7.53 14.85 -5.65
C SER A 2 7.68 13.36 -5.34
N ARG A 3 7.32 12.91 -4.14
CA ARG A 3 7.28 11.47 -3.86
C ARG A 3 6.05 10.90 -4.59
N LEU A 4 6.16 9.69 -5.13
CA LEU A 4 5.06 9.07 -5.90
C LEU A 4 3.76 9.00 -5.08
N LEU A 5 3.87 8.70 -3.79
CA LEU A 5 2.73 8.59 -2.89
C LEU A 5 2.03 9.93 -2.61
N ASP A 6 2.68 11.07 -2.84
CA ASP A 6 2.05 12.40 -2.65
C ASP A 6 0.90 12.63 -3.64
N LYS A 7 0.83 11.82 -4.72
CA LYS A 7 -0.26 11.83 -5.70
C LYS A 7 -1.51 11.07 -5.25
N LEU A 8 -1.43 10.33 -4.15
CA LEU A 8 -2.57 9.62 -3.56
C LEU A 8 -3.30 10.53 -2.57
N ASP A 9 -4.62 10.34 -2.48
CA ASP A 9 -5.41 10.91 -1.39
C ASP A 9 -4.92 10.42 -0.01
N ALA A 10 -5.41 11.08 1.04
CA ALA A 10 -4.97 10.80 2.40
C ALA A 10 -5.35 9.38 2.87
N GLU A 11 -6.51 8.87 2.45
CA GLU A 11 -7.03 7.56 2.83
C GLU A 11 -6.17 6.43 2.26
N LYS A 12 -5.88 6.48 0.95
CA LYS A 12 -5.01 5.51 0.29
C LYS A 12 -3.59 5.52 0.85
N ARG A 13 -3.06 6.70 1.19
CA ARG A 13 -1.76 6.79 1.87
C ARG A 13 -1.79 6.14 3.24
N ASP A 14 -2.84 6.38 4.01
CA ASP A 14 -3.02 5.76 5.33
C ASP A 14 -3.06 4.22 5.22
N TRP A 15 -3.83 3.68 4.28
CA TRP A 15 -3.87 2.23 4.06
C TRP A 15 -2.49 1.64 3.73
N LEU A 16 -1.70 2.29 2.87
CA LEU A 16 -0.34 1.82 2.56
C LEU A 16 0.58 1.88 3.79
N HIS A 17 0.46 2.91 4.62
CA HIS A 17 1.21 3.01 5.88
C HIS A 17 0.80 1.92 6.87
N ARG A 18 -0.51 1.63 6.99
CA ARG A 18 -1.03 0.56 7.83
C ARG A 18 -0.55 -0.81 7.38
N CYS A 19 -0.63 -1.13 6.08
CA CYS A 19 -0.08 -2.36 5.51
C CYS A 19 1.42 -2.51 5.82
N GLY A 20 2.20 -1.44 5.63
CA GLY A 20 3.62 -1.44 5.94
C GLY A 20 3.91 -1.69 7.42
N HIS A 21 3.18 -1.03 8.31
CA HIS A 21 3.33 -1.21 9.75
C HIS A 21 2.96 -2.64 10.19
N MET A 22 1.81 -3.15 9.76
CA MET A 22 1.32 -4.50 10.07
C MET A 22 2.25 -5.59 9.54
N ALA A 23 2.83 -5.41 8.35
CA ALA A 23 3.81 -6.36 7.83
C ALA A 23 5.10 -6.34 8.67
N VAL A 24 5.63 -5.16 9.00
CA VAL A 24 6.88 -5.02 9.77
C VAL A 24 6.74 -5.59 11.19
N THR A 25 5.62 -5.36 11.88
CA THR A 25 5.41 -5.90 13.24
C THR A 25 5.39 -7.43 13.26
N ARG A 26 5.12 -8.06 12.11
CA ARG A 26 5.12 -9.52 11.91
C ARG A 26 6.42 -10.05 11.29
N GLY A 27 7.45 -9.22 11.19
CA GLY A 27 8.75 -9.59 10.58
C GLY A 27 8.73 -9.67 9.05
N GLY A 28 7.66 -9.17 8.42
CA GLY A 28 7.48 -9.12 6.97
C GLY A 28 7.73 -7.75 6.36
N ARG A 29 7.39 -7.61 5.08
CA ARG A 29 7.47 -6.36 4.31
C ARG A 29 6.25 -6.19 3.42
N ALA A 30 5.83 -4.95 3.19
CA ALA A 30 4.77 -4.62 2.25
C ALA A 30 5.32 -3.81 1.07
N PHE A 31 4.85 -4.13 -0.13
CA PHE A 31 5.27 -3.47 -1.37
C PHE A 31 4.05 -3.06 -2.19
N LEU A 32 4.00 -1.80 -2.59
CA LEU A 32 3.09 -1.37 -3.66
C LEU A 32 3.65 -1.89 -4.98
N VAL A 33 2.84 -2.58 -5.77
CA VAL A 33 3.27 -3.24 -7.00
C VAL A 33 2.30 -2.95 -8.15
N GLY A 34 2.51 -3.62 -9.28
CA GLY A 34 1.49 -3.78 -10.31
C GLY A 34 1.03 -2.48 -10.97
N GLY A 35 -0.28 -2.43 -11.26
CA GLY A 35 -0.90 -1.31 -11.97
C GLY A 35 -0.78 -0.01 -11.20
N SER A 36 -0.79 -0.09 -9.86
CA SER A 36 -0.71 1.07 -8.97
C SER A 36 0.56 1.88 -9.18
N VAL A 37 1.72 1.20 -9.24
CA VAL A 37 3.01 1.87 -9.43
C VAL A 37 3.07 2.54 -10.81
N ARG A 38 2.62 1.83 -11.86
CA ARG A 38 2.55 2.38 -13.22
C ARG A 38 1.68 3.63 -13.25
N ASP A 39 0.48 3.56 -12.68
CA ASP A 39 -0.51 4.62 -12.78
C ASP A 39 -0.09 5.86 -11.96
N LEU A 40 0.63 5.70 -10.84
CA LEU A 40 1.28 6.81 -10.12
C LEU A 40 2.40 7.47 -10.91
N ILE A 41 3.23 6.69 -11.61
CA ILE A 41 4.29 7.22 -12.47
C ILE A 41 3.66 8.01 -13.62
N LEU A 42 2.60 7.48 -14.24
CA LEU A 42 1.86 8.14 -15.32
C LEU A 42 0.99 9.32 -14.84
N GLY A 43 0.79 9.47 -13.53
CA GLY A 43 0.01 10.58 -12.97
C GLY A 43 -1.49 10.48 -13.23
N LYS A 44 -2.05 9.27 -13.21
CA LYS A 44 -3.51 9.10 -13.29
C LYS A 44 -4.20 9.55 -12.00
N ASP A 45 -5.40 10.08 -12.14
CA ASP A 45 -6.20 10.60 -11.01
C ASP A 45 -6.81 9.49 -10.15
N GLN A 46 -7.10 8.33 -10.75
CA GLN A 46 -7.63 7.17 -10.05
C GLN A 46 -6.61 6.04 -10.10
N VAL A 47 -6.06 5.72 -8.93
CA VAL A 47 -5.11 4.62 -8.73
C VAL A 47 -5.75 3.60 -7.80
N ASP A 48 -5.94 2.39 -8.28
CA ASP A 48 -6.26 1.22 -7.46
C ASP A 48 -4.98 0.71 -6.80
N LEU A 49 -5.06 0.22 -5.56
CA LEU A 49 -3.89 -0.21 -4.79
C LEU A 49 -3.70 -1.74 -4.85
N ASP A 50 -2.57 -2.15 -5.41
CA ASP A 50 -2.08 -3.54 -5.45
C ASP A 50 -0.90 -3.66 -4.49
N VAL A 51 -1.08 -4.38 -3.38
CA VAL A 51 -0.03 -4.57 -2.36
C VAL A 51 0.36 -6.05 -2.27
N VAL A 52 1.65 -6.32 -2.31
CA VAL A 52 2.22 -7.65 -1.99
C VAL A 52 2.82 -7.60 -0.59
N ILE A 53 2.50 -8.61 0.21
CA ILE A 53 3.09 -8.85 1.53
C ILE A 53 4.07 -10.01 1.41
N GLU A 54 5.33 -9.76 1.78
CA GLU A 54 6.27 -10.84 2.07
C GLU A 54 6.11 -11.23 3.55
N GLY A 55 5.50 -12.38 3.79
CA GLY A 55 5.07 -12.83 5.11
C GLY A 55 3.63 -13.35 5.08
N ASP A 56 2.92 -13.26 6.19
CA ASP A 56 1.50 -13.63 6.25
C ASP A 56 0.62 -12.47 5.75
N GLY A 57 0.31 -12.49 4.45
CA GLY A 57 -0.56 -11.49 3.84
C GLY A 57 -2.03 -11.60 4.25
N MET A 58 -2.50 -12.78 4.65
CA MET A 58 -3.90 -12.97 5.01
C MET A 58 -4.20 -12.31 6.35
N ASP A 59 -3.32 -12.48 7.32
CA ASP A 59 -3.42 -11.83 8.62
C ASP A 59 -3.35 -10.29 8.50
N VAL A 60 -2.43 -9.77 7.68
CA VAL A 60 -2.35 -8.32 7.40
C VAL A 60 -3.66 -7.81 6.79
N ALA A 61 -4.25 -8.54 5.84
CA ALA A 61 -5.52 -8.15 5.23
C ALA A 61 -6.68 -8.15 6.24
N GLN A 62 -6.73 -9.15 7.13
CA GLN A 62 -7.75 -9.20 8.19
C GLN A 62 -7.61 -8.06 9.19
N ASP A 63 -6.38 -7.72 9.60
CA ASP A 63 -6.13 -6.60 10.52
C ASP A 63 -6.46 -5.26 9.87
N LEU A 64 -6.15 -5.10 8.58
CA LEU A 64 -6.52 -3.91 7.82
C LEU A 64 -8.03 -3.74 7.76
N ALA A 65 -8.79 -4.81 7.52
CA ALA A 65 -10.25 -4.77 7.41
C ALA A 65 -10.98 -4.49 8.75
N ARG A 66 -10.32 -4.69 9.89
CA ARG A 66 -10.92 -4.50 11.23
C ARG A 66 -10.81 -3.07 11.77
N GLY A 67 -9.93 -2.24 11.20
CA GLY A 67 -9.69 -0.86 11.66
C GLY A 67 -10.08 0.17 10.63
#